data_AF-A0AAJ1N775-F1
#
_entry.id   AF-A0AAJ1N775-F1
#
_cell.length_a   1.000
_cell.length_b   1.000
_cell.length_c   1.000
_cell.angle_alpha   90.00
_cell.angle_beta   90.00
_cell.angle_gamma   90.00
#
_symmetry.space_group_name_H-M   'P 1'
#
loop_
_entity.id
_entity.type
_entity.pdbx_description
1 polymer ?
#
loop_
_entity_poly.entity_id
_entity_poly.type
_entity_poly.pdbx_seq_one_letter_code
_entity_poly.pdbx_strand_id
1 'polypeptide(L)' 'MKVSIELNGETVWYRDEEKGEGMASTGYIKDGTQKKIITALEAALFQAKAEYLCV' A
#
# COMPACT_ATOMS: atom_id res chain seq x y z
N MET A 1 0.19 13.33 2.40
CA MET A 1 0.32 12.45 1.24
C MET A 1 -0.62 11.28 1.42
N LYS A 2 -1.39 10.94 0.38
CA LYS A 2 -2.29 9.78 0.37
C LYS A 2 -1.72 8.69 -0.54
N VAL A 3 -1.68 7.46 -0.03
CA VAL A 3 -1.30 6.26 -0.78
C VAL A 3 -2.48 5.29 -0.74
N SER A 4 -2.87 4.75 -1.89
CA SER A 4 -3.93 3.75 -2.02
C SER A 4 -3.47 2.54 -2.82
N ILE A 5 -4.04 1.38 -2.48
CA ILE A 5 -3.88 0.13 -3.21
C ILE A 5 -5.24 -0.24 -3.77
N GLU A 6 -5.28 -0.45 -5.08
CA GLU A 6 -6.47 -0.83 -5.81
C GLU A 6 -6.32 -2.24 -6.35
N LEU A 7 -7.39 -3.02 -6.24
CA LEU A 7 -7.51 -4.35 -6.81
C LEU A 7 -8.82 -4.39 -7.59
N ASN A 8 -8.75 -4.71 -8.89
CA ASN A 8 -9.92 -4.74 -9.77
C ASN A 8 -10.72 -3.42 -9.81
N GLY A 9 -10.05 -2.27 -9.64
CA GLY A 9 -10.69 -0.95 -9.62
C GLY A 9 -11.33 -0.57 -8.28
N GLU A 10 -11.23 -1.41 -7.25
CA GLU A 10 -11.68 -1.09 -5.89
C GLU A 10 -10.50 -0.81 -4.97
N THR A 11 -10.59 0.26 -4.17
CA THR A 11 -9.59 0.54 -3.12
C THR A 11 -9.69 -0.51 -2.02
N VAL A 12 -8.69 -1.38 -1.93
CA VAL A 12 -8.61 -2.40 -0.88
C VAL A 12 -7.86 -1.90 0.34
N TRP A 13 -7.03 -0.86 0.22
CA TRP A 13 -6.34 -0.27 1.36
C TRP A 13 -5.89 1.16 1.03
N TYR A 14 -5.87 2.04 2.02
CA TYR A 14 -5.25 3.36 1.87
C TYR A 14 -4.72 3.89 3.21
N ARG A 15 -3.76 4.81 3.10
CA ARG A 15 -3.28 5.64 4.19
C ARG A 15 -3.24 7.09 3.72
N ASP A 16 -3.88 7.97 4.47
CA ASP A 16 -3.78 9.41 4.30
C ASP A 16 -3.09 9.99 5.54
N GLU A 17 -1.81 10.32 5.39
CA GLU A 17 -1.01 10.83 6.52
C GLU A 17 -1.39 12.25 6.92
N GLU A 18 -1.89 13.07 5.99
CA GLU A 18 -2.24 14.46 6.27
C GLU A 18 -3.52 14.56 7.09
N LYS A 19 -4.47 13.66 6.83
CA LYS A 19 -5.73 13.60 7.58
C LYS A 19 -5.67 12.66 8.78
N GLY A 20 -4.60 11.86 8.88
CA GLY A 20 -4.49 10.78 9.87
C GLY A 20 -5.42 9.60 9.60
N GLU A 21 -6.10 9.57 8.45
CA GLU A 21 -7.07 8.55 8.07
C GLU A 21 -6.39 7.31 7.47
N GLY A 22 -7.11 6.20 7.44
CA GLY A 22 -6.64 4.99 6.79
C GLY A 22 -7.59 3.82 6.96
N MET A 23 -7.37 2.79 6.16
CA MET A 23 -8.11 1.54 6.28
C MET A 23 -7.35 0.56 7.17
N ALA A 24 -8.03 0.08 8.22
CA ALA A 24 -7.55 -1.02 9.05
C ALA A 24 -8.62 -2.11 9.09
N SER A 25 -8.28 -3.31 8.63
CA SER A 25 -9.18 -4.48 8.67
C SER A 25 -8.46 -5.66 9.33
N THR A 26 -9.02 -6.15 10.43
CA THR A 26 -8.52 -7.37 11.08
C THR A 26 -8.77 -8.62 10.23
N GLY A 27 -9.71 -8.57 9.28
CA GLY A 27 -9.96 -9.62 8.30
C GLY A 27 -8.78 -9.85 7.36
N TYR A 28 -8.09 -8.77 6.96
CA TYR A 28 -6.93 -8.85 6.05
C TYR A 28 -5.73 -9.59 6.63
N ILE A 29 -5.61 -9.59 7.95
CA ILE A 29 -4.59 -10.37 8.64
C ILE A 29 -4.90 -11.86 8.49
N LYS A 30 -6.18 -12.25 8.61
CA LYS A 30 -6.62 -13.66 8.59
C LYS A 30 -6.60 -14.26 7.19
N ASP A 31 -7.00 -13.50 6.17
CA ASP A 31 -7.07 -13.98 4.78
C ASP A 31 -5.77 -13.77 3.99
N GLY A 32 -4.75 -13.17 4.61
CA GLY A 32 -3.43 -12.91 4.02
C GLY A 32 -3.39 -11.68 3.10
N THR A 33 -4.48 -10.94 2.94
CA THR A 33 -4.52 -9.70 2.16
C THR A 33 -3.53 -8.67 2.69
N GLN A 34 -3.34 -8.60 4.02
CA GLN A 34 -2.38 -7.69 4.63
C GLN A 34 -0.95 -7.97 4.15
N LYS A 35 -0.58 -9.25 3.99
CA LYS A 35 0.73 -9.64 3.45
C LYS A 35 0.88 -9.22 2.00
N LYS A 36 -0.17 -9.39 1.17
CA LYS A 36 -0.17 -8.96 -0.23
C LYS A 36 0.01 -7.44 -0.35
N ILE A 37 -0.68 -6.68 0.50
CA ILE A 37 -0.55 -5.22 0.60
C ILE A 37 0.90 -4.83 0.92
N ILE A 38 1.50 -5.44 1.94
CA ILE A 38 2.89 -5.16 2.33
C ILE A 38 3.85 -5.46 1.17
N THR A 39 3.74 -6.63 0.56
CA THR A 39 4.60 -7.02 -0.57
C THR A 39 4.48 -6.05 -1.75
N ALA A 40 3.27 -5.58 -2.08
CA ALA A 40 3.07 -4.60 -3.14
C ALA A 40 3.73 -3.26 -2.82
N LEU A 41 3.62 -2.79 -1.57
CA LEU A 41 4.26 -1.54 -1.13
C LEU A 41 5.79 -1.65 -1.11
N GLU A 42 6.34 -2.79 -0.67
CA GLU A 42 7.78 -3.03 -0.70
C GLU A 42 8.33 -3.04 -2.13
N ALA A 43 7.62 -3.66 -3.07
CA ALA A 43 8.01 -3.66 -4.49
C ALA A 43 7.94 -2.24 -5.10
N ALA A 44 6.90 -1.47 -4.81
CA ALA A 44 6.77 -0.09 -5.26
C ALA A 44 7.89 0.80 -4.68
N LEU A 45 8.22 0.62 -3.39
CA LEU A 45 9.33 1.33 -2.75
C LEU A 45 10.68 0.95 -3.37
N PHE A 46 10.89 -0.33 -3.67
CA PHE A 46 12.10 -0.79 -4.34
C PHE A 46 12.26 -0.12 -5.72
N GLN A 47 11.19 -0.08 -6.53
CA GLN A 47 11.18 0.60 -7.83
C GLN A 47 11.49 2.10 -7.68
N ALA A 48 10.81 2.81 -6.79
CA ALA A 48 11.02 4.24 -6.58
C ALA A 48 12.45 4.56 -6.13
N LYS A 49 13.06 3.69 -5.29
CA LYS A 49 14.47 3.83 -4.91
C LYS A 49 15.41 3.60 -6.09
N ALA A 50 15.14 2.60 -6.93
CA ALA A 50 15.93 2.35 -8.13
C ALA A 50 15.91 3.56 -9.08
N GLU A 51 14.73 4.15 -9.30
CA GLU A 51 14.56 5.36 -10.11
C GLU A 51 15.32 6.56 -9.54
N TYR A 52 15.28 6.76 -8.21
CA TYR A 52 16.07 7.79 -7.53
C TYR A 52 17.59 7.59 -7.64
N LEU A 53 18.06 6.36 -7.82
CA LEU A 53 19.49 6.05 -7.97
C LEU A 53 19.96 6.11 -9.44
N CYS A 54 19.04 6.11 -10.40
CA CYS A 54 19.32 6.25 -11.82
C CYS A 54 19.37 7.71 -12.31
N VAL A 55 19.23 8.69 -11.41
CA VAL A 55 19.37 10.13 -11.66
C VAL A 55 20.72 10.69 -11.21
#